data_AF-A0A2A1ZQ80-F1
#
_entry.id   AF-A0A2A1ZQ80-F1
#
_cell.length_a   1.000
_cell.length_b   1.000
_cell.length_c   1.000
_cell.angle_alpha   90.00
_cell.angle_beta   90.00
_cell.angle_gamma   90.00
#
_symmetry.space_group_name_H-M   'P 1'
#
loop_
_entity.id
_entity.type
_entity.pdbx_description
1 polymer ?
#
loop_
_entity_poly.entity_id
_entity_poly.type
_entity_poly.pdbx_seq_one_letter_code
_entity_poly.pdbx_strand_id
1 'polypeptide(L)'
;MNHIMDRTPRIVTIIGLVFEGISVVVMGFIAFLFKFYLNADNESLVNLLTEDGASTADIDFVFEIYGFIGNLLIGLAIVIGIFFIVNLVLFTKLIKGKYSEETAKKVYLYQAIYGGVNILFNTFVGILYLISGVMGRQGRRDEINVREGI
;
A
#
# COMPACT_ATOMS: atom_id res chain seq x y z
N MET A 1 28.34 -13.45 -5.50
CA MET A 1 28.36 -12.53 -4.33
C MET A 1 26.93 -12.07 -4.08
N ASN A 2 26.49 -12.01 -2.83
CA ASN A 2 25.15 -11.52 -2.50
C ASN A 2 25.13 -9.98 -2.55
N HIS A 3 24.03 -9.42 -3.03
CA HIS A 3 23.83 -7.98 -3.10
C HIS A 3 23.62 -7.39 -1.69
N ILE A 4 24.23 -6.24 -1.42
CA ILE A 4 23.97 -5.45 -0.21
C ILE A 4 23.38 -4.11 -0.65
N MET A 5 22.15 -3.84 -0.21
CA MET A 5 21.43 -2.62 -0.54
C MET A 5 22.05 -1.41 0.19
N ASP A 6 22.26 -0.31 -0.52
CA ASP A 6 22.77 0.95 0.05
C ASP A 6 21.82 1.55 1.11
N ARG A 7 22.33 2.42 1.99
CA ARG A 7 21.57 2.93 3.16
C ARG A 7 20.34 3.72 2.73
N THR A 8 20.50 4.70 1.86
CA THR A 8 19.41 5.57 1.42
C THR A 8 18.25 4.79 0.76
N PRO A 9 18.46 3.98 -0.30
CA PRO A 9 17.37 3.24 -0.92
C PRO A 9 16.75 2.22 0.05
N ARG A 10 17.53 1.63 0.97
CA ARG A 10 17.00 0.74 2.02
C ARG A 10 15.98 1.44 2.92
N ILE A 11 16.33 2.61 3.44
CA ILE A 11 15.46 3.39 4.33
C ILE A 11 14.17 3.76 3.57
N VAL A 12 14.31 4.27 2.34
CA VAL A 12 13.17 4.66 1.51
C VAL A 12 12.25 3.47 1.21
N THR A 13 12.79 2.28 0.92
CA THR A 13 12.00 1.06 0.74
C THR A 13 11.26 0.66 2.01
N ILE A 14 11.91 0.74 3.17
CA ILE A 14 11.27 0.41 4.47
C ILE A 14 10.11 1.36 4.73
N ILE A 15 10.31 2.67 4.55
CA ILE A 15 9.27 3.67 4.74
C ILE A 15 8.11 3.39 3.76
N GLY A 16 8.41 3.10 2.49
CA GLY A 16 7.40 2.73 1.49
C GLY A 16 6.56 1.53 1.91
N LEU A 17 7.19 0.46 2.41
CA LEU A 17 6.50 -0.74 2.92
C LEU A 17 5.58 -0.45 4.09
N VAL A 18 6.03 0.41 5.03
CA VAL A 18 5.21 0.79 6.19
C VAL A 18 3.96 1.54 5.74
N PHE A 19 4.11 2.54 4.86
CA PHE A 19 2.97 3.29 4.36
C PHE A 19 2.03 2.45 3.50
N GLU A 20 2.55 1.53 2.69
CA GLU A 20 1.73 0.58 1.93
C GLU A 20 0.94 -0.32 2.87
N GLY A 21 1.58 -0.86 3.91
CA GLY A 21 0.91 -1.69 4.92
C GLY A 21 -0.20 -0.95 5.65
N ILE A 22 0.05 0.30 6.08
CA ILE A 22 -0.99 1.16 6.68
C ILE A 22 -2.14 1.36 5.70
N SER A 23 -1.84 1.61 4.42
CA SER A 23 -2.87 1.84 3.38
C SER A 23 -3.76 0.61 3.20
N VAL A 24 -3.19 -0.59 3.19
CA VAL A 24 -3.94 -1.85 3.13
C VAL A 24 -4.84 -2.02 4.35
N VAL A 25 -4.31 -1.77 5.56
CA VAL A 25 -5.09 -1.87 6.80
C VAL A 25 -6.25 -0.89 6.81
N VAL A 26 -6.00 0.37 6.47
CA VAL A 26 -7.04 1.42 6.42
C VAL A 26 -8.10 1.08 5.38
N MET A 27 -7.70 0.65 4.19
CA MET A 27 -8.66 0.27 3.15
C MET A 27 -9.48 -0.96 3.54
N GLY A 28 -8.86 -1.97 4.15
CA GLY A 28 -9.57 -3.13 4.68
C GLY A 28 -10.56 -2.75 5.78
N PHE A 29 -10.19 -1.82 6.66
CA PHE A 29 -11.09 -1.29 7.68
C PHE A 29 -12.27 -0.51 7.09
N ILE A 30 -12.04 0.35 6.10
CA ILE A 30 -13.13 1.08 5.41
C ILE A 30 -14.06 0.09 4.70
N ALA A 31 -13.50 -0.90 3.99
CA ALA A 31 -14.29 -1.94 3.33
C ALA A 31 -15.15 -2.72 4.33
N PHE A 32 -14.59 -3.04 5.50
CA PHE A 32 -15.33 -3.66 6.61
C PHE A 32 -16.47 -2.76 7.10
N LEU A 33 -16.22 -1.46 7.32
CA LEU A 33 -17.27 -0.53 7.75
C LEU A 33 -18.43 -0.48 6.75
N PHE A 34 -18.15 -0.33 5.45
CA PHE A 34 -19.19 -0.30 4.44
C PHE A 34 -19.98 -1.61 4.36
N LYS A 35 -19.32 -2.75 4.52
CA LYS A 35 -19.98 -4.06 4.40
C LYS A 35 -20.78 -4.46 5.63
N PHE A 36 -20.24 -4.21 6.82
CA PHE A 36 -20.75 -4.79 8.07
C PHE A 36 -21.36 -3.76 9.01
N TYR A 37 -20.99 -2.49 8.90
CA TYR A 37 -21.48 -1.44 9.80
C TYR A 37 -22.50 -0.51 9.12
N LEU A 38 -22.26 -0.13 7.86
CA LEU A 38 -23.15 0.70 7.06
C LEU A 38 -24.09 -0.16 6.19
N ASN A 39 -24.80 -1.09 6.82
CA ASN A 39 -25.74 -1.98 6.15
C ASN A 39 -27.13 -1.91 6.79
N ALA A 40 -28.12 -2.44 6.05
CA ALA A 40 -29.52 -2.44 6.47
C ALA A 40 -29.80 -3.25 7.73
N ASP A 41 -28.89 -4.17 8.10
CA ASP A 41 -28.99 -4.98 9.31
C ASP A 41 -28.60 -4.20 10.58
N ASN A 42 -28.04 -2.99 10.44
CA ASN A 42 -27.70 -2.12 11.56
C ASN A 42 -28.92 -1.31 12.02
N GLU A 43 -29.68 -1.88 12.95
CA GLU A 43 -30.89 -1.26 13.51
C GLU A 43 -30.65 0.17 14.03
N SER A 44 -29.49 0.45 14.64
CA SER A 44 -29.18 1.80 15.14
C SER A 44 -29.06 2.81 14.00
N LEU A 45 -28.53 2.41 12.85
CA LEU A 45 -28.39 3.29 11.69
C LEU A 45 -29.73 3.49 10.99
N VAL A 46 -30.52 2.42 10.85
CA VAL A 46 -31.89 2.47 10.28
C VAL A 46 -32.79 3.38 11.11
N ASN A 47 -32.77 3.25 12.43
CA ASN A 47 -33.55 4.09 13.34
C ASN A 47 -33.15 5.56 13.22
N LEU A 48 -31.84 5.86 13.19
CA LEU A 48 -31.33 7.22 13.02
C LEU A 48 -31.83 7.87 11.72
N LEU A 49 -31.78 7.14 10.60
CA LEU A 49 -32.24 7.65 9.30
C LEU A 49 -33.76 7.85 9.26
N THR A 50 -34.50 6.95 9.91
CA THR A 50 -35.96 7.04 10.00
C THR A 50 -36.39 8.22 10.88
N GLU A 51 -35.71 8.46 11.99
CA GLU A 51 -35.91 9.62 12.87
C GLU A 51 -35.60 10.94 12.17
N ASP A 52 -34.63 10.95 11.25
CA ASP A 52 -34.30 12.10 10.40
C ASP A 52 -35.33 12.33 9.26
N GLY A 53 -36.37 11.51 9.20
CA GLY A 53 -37.49 11.64 8.27
C GLY A 53 -37.27 10.99 6.90
N ALA A 54 -36.24 10.13 6.74
CA ALA A 54 -36.02 9.39 5.51
C ALA A 54 -37.14 8.37 5.28
N SER A 55 -37.61 8.24 4.04
CA SER A 55 -38.56 7.19 3.69
C SER A 55 -37.88 5.82 3.66
N THR A 56 -38.64 4.74 3.86
CA THR A 56 -38.10 3.37 3.78
C THR A 56 -37.46 3.09 2.41
N ALA A 57 -38.02 3.63 1.33
CA ALA A 57 -37.47 3.48 -0.01
C ALA A 57 -36.11 4.19 -0.17
N ASP A 58 -35.93 5.36 0.45
CA ASP A 58 -34.65 6.08 0.41
C ASP A 58 -33.58 5.32 1.23
N ILE A 59 -33.97 4.78 2.37
CA ILE A 59 -33.09 3.98 3.24
C ILE A 59 -32.62 2.72 2.51
N ASP A 60 -33.54 1.98 1.87
CA ASP A 60 -33.21 0.78 1.10
C ASP A 60 -32.24 1.09 -0.04
N PHE A 61 -32.49 2.17 -0.79
CA PHE A 61 -31.62 2.61 -1.88
C PHE A 61 -30.21 2.97 -1.40
N VAL A 62 -30.10 3.69 -0.28
CA VAL A 62 -28.79 4.06 0.30
C VAL A 62 -28.02 2.81 0.74
N PHE A 63 -28.69 1.85 1.38
CA PHE A 63 -28.04 0.61 1.79
C PHE A 63 -27.65 -0.30 0.63
N GLU A 64 -28.40 -0.29 -0.47
CA GLU A 64 -28.01 -0.98 -1.71
C GLU A 64 -26.70 -0.40 -2.25
N ILE A 65 -26.59 0.94 -2.30
CA ILE A 65 -25.36 1.63 -2.72
C ILE A 65 -24.21 1.28 -1.78
N TYR A 66 -24.42 1.35 -0.46
CA TYR A 66 -23.37 1.02 0.52
C TYR A 66 -22.93 -0.44 0.43
N GLY A 67 -23.86 -1.37 0.21
CA GLY A 67 -23.56 -2.77 -0.03
C GLY A 67 -22.73 -2.98 -1.30
N PHE A 68 -23.09 -2.30 -2.40
CA PHE A 68 -22.33 -2.33 -3.65
C PHE A 68 -20.90 -1.78 -3.46
N ILE A 69 -20.78 -0.59 -2.87
CA ILE A 69 -19.49 0.05 -2.57
C ILE A 69 -18.66 -0.83 -1.65
N GLY A 70 -19.25 -1.40 -0.60
CA GLY A 70 -18.59 -2.30 0.34
C GLY A 70 -18.00 -3.53 -0.36
N ASN A 71 -18.78 -4.17 -1.23
CA ASN A 71 -18.29 -5.31 -2.02
C ASN A 71 -17.14 -4.92 -2.96
N LEU A 72 -17.24 -3.76 -3.63
CA LEU A 72 -16.19 -3.24 -4.49
C LEU A 72 -14.91 -2.95 -3.70
N LEU A 73 -15.02 -2.30 -2.54
CA LEU A 73 -13.89 -1.98 -1.67
C LEU A 73 -13.23 -3.24 -1.11
N ILE A 74 -14.00 -4.29 -0.76
CA ILE A 74 -13.43 -5.59 -0.36
C ILE A 74 -12.62 -6.19 -1.49
N GLY A 75 -13.16 -6.18 -2.71
CA GLY A 75 -12.45 -6.68 -3.90
C GLY A 75 -11.11 -5.96 -4.11
N LEU A 76 -11.12 -4.63 -4.03
CA LEU A 76 -9.90 -3.80 -4.12
C LEU A 76 -8.93 -4.07 -2.96
N ALA A 77 -9.44 -4.22 -1.74
CA ALA A 77 -8.64 -4.54 -0.55
C ALA A 77 -7.89 -5.86 -0.69
N ILE A 78 -8.53 -6.88 -1.24
CA ILE A 78 -7.90 -8.18 -1.51
C ILE A 78 -6.80 -8.02 -2.55
N VAL A 79 -7.08 -7.35 -3.68
CA VAL A 79 -6.10 -7.16 -4.76
C VAL A 79 -4.87 -6.41 -4.26
N ILE A 80 -5.06 -5.27 -3.62
CA ILE A 80 -3.95 -4.46 -3.10
C ILE A 80 -3.23 -5.20 -1.96
N GLY A 81 -3.96 -5.94 -1.12
CA GLY A 81 -3.37 -6.81 -0.10
C GLY A 81 -2.44 -7.87 -0.68
N ILE A 82 -2.80 -8.51 -1.80
CA ILE A 82 -1.93 -9.47 -2.49
C ILE A 82 -0.64 -8.78 -2.98
N PHE A 83 -0.76 -7.62 -3.62
CA PHE A 83 0.41 -6.85 -4.06
C PHE A 83 1.32 -6.46 -2.90
N PHE A 84 0.74 -6.00 -1.79
CA PHE A 84 1.50 -5.70 -0.58
C PHE A 84 2.25 -6.91 -0.05
N ILE A 85 1.66 -8.10 -0.02
CA ILE A 85 2.36 -9.33 0.41
C ILE A 85 3.53 -9.65 -0.53
N VAL A 86 3.34 -9.53 -1.85
CA VAL A 86 4.42 -9.72 -2.83
C VAL A 86 5.55 -8.73 -2.57
N ASN A 87 5.23 -7.44 -2.43
CA ASN A 87 6.19 -6.37 -2.13
C ASN A 87 6.92 -6.62 -0.82
N LEU A 88 6.20 -6.96 0.26
CA LEU A 88 6.76 -7.27 1.56
C LEU A 88 7.77 -8.41 1.47
N VAL A 89 7.44 -9.50 0.78
CA VAL A 89 8.35 -10.64 0.62
C VAL A 89 9.59 -10.27 -0.21
N LEU A 90 9.40 -9.64 -1.37
CA LEU A 90 10.50 -9.29 -2.27
C LEU A 90 11.42 -8.26 -1.64
N PHE A 91 10.87 -7.16 -1.13
CA PHE A 91 11.66 -6.05 -0.60
C PHE A 91 12.32 -6.42 0.73
N THR A 92 11.69 -7.22 1.58
CA THR A 92 12.35 -7.71 2.81
C THR A 92 13.55 -8.60 2.47
N LYS A 93 13.44 -9.47 1.46
CA LYS A 93 14.59 -10.29 1.00
C LYS A 93 15.69 -9.44 0.39
N LEU A 94 15.33 -8.39 -0.36
CA LEU A 94 16.27 -7.42 -0.93
C LEU A 94 17.03 -6.64 0.16
N ILE A 95 16.32 -6.10 1.14
CA ILE A 95 16.88 -5.37 2.29
C ILE A 95 17.84 -6.27 3.09
N LYS A 96 17.51 -7.55 3.25
CA LYS A 96 18.34 -8.53 3.97
C LYS A 96 19.51 -9.08 3.14
N GLY A 97 19.70 -8.60 1.90
CA GLY A 97 20.78 -9.06 1.02
C GLY A 97 20.70 -10.55 0.66
N LYS A 98 19.48 -11.11 0.58
CA LYS A 98 19.28 -12.53 0.25
C LYS A 98 19.30 -12.82 -1.25
N TYR A 99 19.45 -11.80 -2.09
CA TYR A 99 19.48 -11.93 -3.54
C TYR A 99 20.90 -11.84 -4.09
N SER A 100 21.14 -12.54 -5.20
CA SER A 100 22.30 -12.27 -6.05
C SER A 100 22.17 -10.88 -6.69
N GLU A 101 23.27 -10.33 -7.16
CA GLU A 101 23.30 -9.02 -7.83
C GLU A 101 22.33 -8.94 -9.02
N GLU A 102 22.24 -10.00 -9.82
CA GLU A 102 21.34 -10.06 -10.98
C GLU A 102 19.87 -10.06 -10.54
N THR A 103 19.52 -10.86 -9.54
CA THR A 103 18.15 -10.90 -9.01
C THR A 103 17.79 -9.59 -8.32
N ALA A 104 18.71 -8.97 -7.58
CA ALA A 104 18.49 -7.69 -6.93
C ALA A 104 18.14 -6.59 -7.95
N LYS A 105 18.87 -6.51 -9.08
CA LYS A 105 18.57 -5.57 -10.17
C LYS A 105 17.18 -5.75 -10.76
N LYS A 106 16.70 -7.00 -10.89
CA LYS A 106 15.34 -7.31 -11.33
C LYS A 106 14.30 -6.84 -10.30
N VAL A 107 14.55 -7.06 -9.00
CA VAL A 107 13.66 -6.60 -7.93
C VAL A 107 13.63 -5.07 -7.84
N TYR A 108 14.75 -4.37 -7.99
CA TYR A 108 14.78 -2.91 -8.06
C TYR A 108 14.00 -2.35 -9.26
N LEU A 109 14.11 -3.00 -10.43
CA LEU A 109 13.33 -2.61 -11.60
C LEU A 109 11.82 -2.80 -11.35
N TYR A 110 11.44 -3.94 -10.79
CA TYR A 110 10.06 -4.19 -10.37
C TYR A 110 9.58 -3.11 -9.40
N GLN A 111 10.39 -2.77 -8.38
CA GLN A 111 10.08 -1.74 -7.42
C GLN A 111 9.86 -0.36 -8.08
N ALA A 112 10.69 0.01 -9.06
CA ALA A 112 10.54 1.26 -9.78
C ALA A 112 9.27 1.29 -10.66
N ILE A 113 8.97 0.20 -11.38
CA ILE A 113 7.76 0.09 -12.21
C ILE A 113 6.51 0.12 -11.33
N TYR A 114 6.51 -0.67 -10.26
CA TYR A 114 5.42 -0.69 -9.30
C TYR A 114 5.22 0.68 -8.67
N GLY A 115 6.31 1.36 -8.27
CA GLY A 115 6.26 2.74 -7.79
C GLY A 115 5.62 3.69 -8.81
N GLY A 116 6.04 3.63 -10.08
CA GLY A 116 5.47 4.45 -11.15
C GLY A 116 3.98 4.23 -11.38
N VAL A 117 3.52 2.97 -11.37
CA VAL A 117 2.08 2.64 -11.45
C VAL A 117 1.35 3.13 -10.21
N ASN A 118 1.94 2.93 -9.03
CA ASN A 118 1.29 3.22 -7.76
C ASN A 118 1.14 4.73 -7.51
N ILE A 119 1.84 5.60 -8.25
CA ILE A 119 1.62 7.06 -8.17
C ILE A 119 0.15 7.43 -8.42
N LEU A 120 -0.55 6.68 -9.28
CA LEU A 120 -1.95 6.92 -9.66
C LEU A 120 -2.94 6.58 -8.55
N PHE A 121 -2.55 5.73 -7.58
CA PHE A 121 -3.44 5.22 -6.54
C PHE A 121 -3.00 5.63 -5.13
N ASN A 122 -1.68 5.64 -4.89
CA ASN A 122 -1.04 6.06 -3.66
C ASN A 122 0.27 6.80 -3.99
N THR A 123 0.15 8.10 -4.19
CA THR A 123 1.25 8.96 -4.64
C THR A 123 2.48 8.90 -3.74
N PHE A 124 2.29 8.88 -2.41
CA PHE A 124 3.41 8.81 -1.46
C PHE A 124 4.20 7.51 -1.59
N VAL A 125 3.53 6.36 -1.55
CA VAL A 125 4.19 5.05 -1.72
C VAL A 125 4.82 4.93 -3.10
N GLY A 126 4.11 5.41 -4.14
CA GLY A 126 4.59 5.41 -5.51
C GLY A 126 5.93 6.13 -5.68
N ILE A 127 6.05 7.36 -5.14
CA ILE A 127 7.29 8.14 -5.18
C ILE A 127 8.42 7.42 -4.43
N LEU A 128 8.15 6.91 -3.23
CA LEU A 128 9.17 6.23 -2.42
C LEU A 128 9.75 5.02 -3.17
N TYR A 129 8.89 4.17 -3.73
CA TYR A 129 9.33 3.00 -4.49
C TYR A 129 10.01 3.33 -5.81
N LEU A 130 9.55 4.39 -6.50
CA LEU A 130 10.22 4.85 -7.70
C LEU A 130 11.66 5.29 -7.41
N ILE A 131 11.85 6.12 -6.38
CA ILE A 131 13.17 6.65 -5.98
C ILE A 131 14.09 5.50 -5.56
N SER A 132 13.65 4.67 -4.62
CA SER A 132 14.46 3.57 -4.08
C SER A 132 14.78 2.50 -5.13
N GLY A 133 13.85 2.20 -6.04
CA GLY A 133 14.07 1.30 -7.17
C GLY A 133 15.10 1.83 -8.17
N VAL A 134 14.99 3.10 -8.57
CA VAL A 134 15.95 3.71 -9.50
C VAL A 134 17.34 3.85 -8.87
N MET A 135 17.43 4.37 -7.65
CA MET A 135 18.70 4.55 -6.94
C MET A 135 19.40 3.21 -6.70
N GLY A 136 18.67 2.21 -6.19
CA GLY A 136 19.22 0.89 -5.91
C GLY A 136 19.70 0.15 -7.17
N ARG A 137 19.01 0.33 -8.30
CA ARG A 137 19.45 -0.25 -9.59
C ARG A 137 20.72 0.41 -10.14
N GLN A 138 20.86 1.73 -9.97
CA GLN A 138 22.03 2.47 -10.45
C GLN A 138 23.28 2.23 -9.60
N GLY A 139 23.14 1.64 -8.39
CA GLY A 139 24.26 1.36 -7.50
C GLY A 139 25.00 2.63 -7.09
N ARG A 140 24.27 3.75 -6.94
CA ARG A 140 24.83 4.98 -6.37
C ARG A 140 25.18 4.70 -4.91
N ARG A 141 26.38 4.20 -4.68
CA ARG A 141 26.96 4.09 -3.34
C ARG A 141 26.95 5.49 -2.77
N ASP A 142 26.32 5.66 -1.60
CA ASP A 142 26.46 6.88 -0.84
C ASP A 142 27.97 7.09 -0.61
N GLU A 143 28.59 8.05 -1.31
CA GLU A 143 29.94 8.49 -0.99
C GLU A 143 29.87 9.15 0.38
N ILE A 144 30.05 8.36 1.44
CA ILE A 144 30.32 8.91 2.75
C ILE A 144 31.75 9.46 2.66
N ASN A 145 31.87 10.71 2.20
CA ASN A 145 33.07 11.52 2.43
C ASN A 145 33.13 11.78 3.93
N VAL A 146 33.58 10.78 4.71
CA VAL A 146 34.09 11.03 6.05
C VAL A 146 35.32 11.88 5.82
N ARG A 147 35.18 13.19 6.04
CA ARG A 147 36.34 14.08 6.07
C ARG A 147 37.18 13.63 7.26
N GLU A 148 38.24 12.85 7.00
CA GLU A 148 39.28 12.61 7.99
C GLU A 148 39.95 13.97 8.28
N GLY A 149 39.79 14.45 9.51
CA GLY A 149 40.38 15.70 10.02
C GLY A 149 39.31 16.57 10.70
N ILE A 150 39.38 16.81 12.01
CA ILE A 150 40.55 17.09 12.87
C ILE A 150 40.47 16.29 14.17
#